data_AF-I4I3V3-F1
#
_entry.id   AF-I4I3V3-F1
#
_cell.length_a   1.000
_cell.length_b   1.000
_cell.length_c   1.000
_cell.angle_alpha   90.00
_cell.angle_beta   90.00
_cell.angle_gamma   90.00
#
_symmetry.space_group_name_H-M   'P 1'
#
loop_
_entity.id
_entity.type
_entity.pdbx_description
1 polymer ?
#
loop_
_entity_poly.entity_id
_entity_poly.type
_entity_poly.pdbx_seq_one_letter_code
_entity_poly.pdbx_strand_id
1 'polypeptide(L)'
;MLTTAACFYFFLNKKYFWSGFFGFFASLTRVTGVIIFLAFAIELLWKYLKKKEPPKRESLFLLLIPCGLIAYMVFLAWKFNEPLAFVKIQDLWGRNERVFPLITLINYWKNINFMFPKDANNAVGFLNTFFSSFFLGILLFSIIKKPLNISLLIFAFLSIFLPLSTGITESMMRYMMTIFPIFIILGYWSQKNRYFYGFLLFFFTYFLSILFLWYGNWGWIT
;
A
#
# COMPACT_ATOMS: atom_id res chain seq x y z
N MET A 1 -0.27 5.44 -8.02
CA MET A 1 0.40 6.35 -7.06
C MET A 1 0.03 7.80 -7.32
N LEU A 2 0.07 8.31 -8.55
CA LEU A 2 -0.34 9.69 -8.85
C LEU A 2 -1.83 9.95 -8.58
N THR A 3 -2.72 9.12 -9.13
CA THR A 3 -4.18 9.22 -8.89
C THR A 3 -4.54 9.08 -7.41
N THR A 4 -3.86 8.17 -6.70
CA THR A 4 -4.05 7.96 -5.26
C THR A 4 -3.57 9.18 -4.46
N ALA A 5 -2.39 9.72 -4.75
CA ALA A 5 -1.87 10.90 -4.09
C ALA A 5 -2.74 12.14 -4.36
N ALA A 6 -3.19 12.34 -5.60
CA ALA A 6 -4.11 13.42 -5.97
C ALA A 6 -5.44 13.30 -5.21
N CYS A 7 -6.00 12.09 -5.14
CA CYS A 7 -7.22 11.80 -4.39
C CYS A 7 -7.10 12.19 -2.91
N PHE A 8 -5.98 11.85 -2.26
CA PHE A 8 -5.68 12.26 -0.88
C PHE A 8 -5.46 13.77 -0.76
N TYR A 9 -4.71 14.39 -1.66
CA TYR A 9 -4.48 15.83 -1.65
C TYR A 9 -5.80 16.62 -1.68
N PHE A 10 -6.73 16.26 -2.58
CA PHE A 10 -8.04 16.91 -2.64
C PHE A 10 -8.92 16.61 -1.43
N PHE A 11 -8.86 15.40 -0.88
CA PHE A 11 -9.59 15.04 0.35
C PHE A 11 -9.14 15.88 1.54
N LEU A 12 -7.83 16.01 1.76
CA LEU A 12 -7.26 16.79 2.86
C LEU A 12 -7.58 18.29 2.72
N ASN A 13 -7.69 18.79 1.49
CA ASN A 13 -8.13 20.15 1.20
C ASN A 13 -9.66 20.34 1.16
N LYS A 14 -10.45 19.35 1.61
CA LYS A 14 -11.93 19.37 1.64
C LYS A 14 -12.59 19.57 0.26
N LYS A 15 -11.88 19.28 -0.84
CA LYS A 15 -12.38 19.31 -2.23
C LYS A 15 -12.89 17.92 -2.63
N TYR A 16 -14.04 17.51 -2.06
CA TYR A 16 -14.54 16.13 -2.15
C TYR A 16 -14.88 15.66 -3.56
N PHE A 17 -15.36 16.54 -4.45
CA PHE A 17 -15.66 16.19 -5.84
C PHE A 17 -14.40 15.68 -6.58
N TRP A 18 -13.33 16.48 -6.57
CA TRP A 18 -12.06 16.11 -7.20
C TRP A 18 -11.42 14.88 -6.54
N SER A 19 -11.56 14.76 -5.22
CA SER A 19 -11.14 13.56 -4.51
C SER A 19 -11.88 12.31 -5.02
N GLY A 20 -13.21 12.36 -5.13
CA GLY A 20 -14.03 11.29 -5.67
C GLY A 20 -13.68 10.96 -7.13
N PHE A 21 -13.49 11.98 -7.99
CA PHE A 21 -13.12 11.81 -9.39
C PHE A 21 -11.78 11.07 -9.58
N PHE A 22 -10.72 11.50 -8.89
CA PHE A 22 -9.43 10.79 -8.96
C PHE A 22 -9.49 9.42 -8.28
N GLY A 23 -10.30 9.29 -7.23
CA GLY A 23 -10.52 8.02 -6.53
C GLY A 23 -11.29 7.00 -7.37
N PHE A 24 -12.23 7.44 -8.22
CA PHE A 24 -12.91 6.60 -9.22
C PHE A 24 -11.88 5.93 -10.14
N PHE A 25 -10.99 6.71 -10.77
CA PHE A 25 -9.94 6.15 -11.64
C PHE A 25 -8.93 5.28 -10.87
N ALA A 26 -8.63 5.65 -9.62
CA ALA A 26 -7.77 4.82 -8.78
C ALA A 26 -8.39 3.45 -8.49
N SER A 27 -9.70 3.40 -8.22
CA SER A 27 -10.42 2.14 -7.96
C SER A 27 -10.75 1.35 -9.22
N LEU A 28 -10.89 2.02 -10.36
CA LEU A 28 -11.10 1.39 -11.67
C LEU A 28 -9.86 0.61 -12.13
N THR A 29 -8.67 1.05 -11.74
CA THR A 29 -7.39 0.48 -12.21
C THR A 29 -6.72 -0.44 -11.20
N ARG A 30 -7.02 -0.32 -9.91
CA ARG A 30 -6.35 -1.07 -8.85
C ARG A 30 -7.27 -1.35 -7.66
N VAL A 31 -7.11 -2.54 -7.07
CA VAL A 31 -7.77 -2.95 -5.81
C VAL A 31 -7.46 -1.98 -4.66
N THR A 32 -6.31 -1.29 -4.70
CA THR A 32 -5.95 -0.26 -3.72
C THR A 32 -6.95 0.89 -3.65
N GLY A 33 -7.79 1.13 -4.67
CA GLY A 33 -8.83 2.16 -4.61
C GLY A 33 -9.89 1.89 -3.54
N VAL A 34 -10.19 0.62 -3.24
CA VAL A 34 -11.12 0.24 -2.17
C VAL A 34 -10.58 0.67 -0.80
N ILE A 35 -9.27 0.54 -0.61
CA ILE A 35 -8.58 0.96 0.61
C ILE A 35 -8.73 2.47 0.83
N ILE A 36 -8.71 3.27 -0.24
CA ILE A 36 -8.87 4.73 -0.15
C ILE A 36 -10.25 5.08 0.37
N PHE A 37 -11.30 4.44 -0.15
CA PHE A 37 -12.66 4.68 0.31
C PHE A 37 -12.81 4.36 1.81
N LEU A 38 -12.30 3.20 2.24
CA LEU A 38 -12.30 2.82 3.66
C LEU A 38 -11.54 3.83 4.53
N ALA A 39 -10.36 4.27 4.09
CA ALA A 39 -9.54 5.25 4.81
C ALA A 39 -10.29 6.59 4.99
N PHE A 40 -10.99 7.07 3.97
CA PHE A 40 -11.77 8.31 4.04
C PHE A 40 -13.04 8.15 4.88
N ALA A 41 -13.76 7.05 4.71
CA ALA A 41 -14.97 6.77 5.48
C ALA A 41 -14.65 6.70 6.98
N ILE A 42 -13.58 6.00 7.36
CA ILE A 42 -13.16 5.90 8.76
C ILE A 42 -12.69 7.26 9.29
N GLU A 43 -11.95 8.07 8.50
CA GLU A 43 -11.57 9.41 8.96
C GLU A 43 -12.78 10.33 9.19
N LEU A 44 -13.78 10.29 8.30
CA LEU A 44 -15.02 11.05 8.47
C LEU A 44 -15.81 10.58 9.69
N LEU A 45 -15.96 9.27 9.87
CA LEU A 45 -16.60 8.68 11.05
C LEU A 45 -15.86 9.06 12.33
N TRP A 46 -14.53 9.02 12.33
CA TRP A 46 -13.73 9.40 13.49
C TRP A 46 -13.90 10.88 13.83
N LYS A 47 -13.90 11.79 12.84
CA LYS A 47 -14.18 13.22 13.05
C LYS A 47 -15.60 13.44 13.60
N TYR A 48 -16.59 12.73 13.08
CA TYR A 48 -17.95 12.80 13.60
C TYR A 48 -18.06 12.32 15.05
N LEU A 49 -17.48 11.16 15.38
CA LEU A 49 -17.59 10.57 16.71
C LEU A 49 -16.78 11.31 17.77
N LYS A 50 -15.53 11.70 17.45
CA LYS A 50 -14.60 12.31 18.41
C LYS A 50 -14.63 13.83 18.43
N LYS A 51 -14.84 14.48 17.29
CA LYS A 51 -14.83 15.95 17.17
C LYS A 51 -16.21 16.55 16.99
N LYS A 52 -17.26 15.72 16.88
CA LYS A 52 -18.64 16.15 16.60
C LYS A 52 -18.76 16.99 15.33
N GLU A 53 -17.86 16.77 14.37
CA GLU A 53 -17.87 17.41 13.05
C GLU A 53 -18.66 16.51 12.07
N PRO A 54 -19.92 16.83 11.72
CA PRO A 54 -20.68 16.03 10.77
C PRO A 54 -20.06 16.07 9.37
N PRO A 55 -20.12 14.96 8.62
CA PRO A 55 -19.67 14.95 7.23
C PRO A 55 -20.50 15.95 6.43
N LYS A 56 -19.82 16.75 5.60
CA LYS A 56 -20.52 17.70 4.73
C LYS A 56 -21.27 16.96 3.62
N ARG A 57 -22.33 17.56 3.05
CA ARG A 57 -23.09 16.96 1.93
C ARG A 57 -22.19 16.64 0.74
N GLU A 58 -21.16 17.45 0.49
CA GLU A 58 -20.21 17.22 -0.59
C GLU A 58 -19.36 15.95 -0.40
N SER A 59 -19.27 15.41 0.82
CA SER A 59 -18.59 14.13 1.06
C SER A 59 -19.28 12.95 0.37
N LEU A 60 -20.54 13.10 -0.06
CA LEU A 60 -21.23 12.12 -0.90
C LEU A 60 -20.51 11.88 -2.23
N PHE A 61 -19.74 12.83 -2.75
CA PHE A 61 -18.92 12.63 -3.94
C PHE A 61 -17.83 11.56 -3.76
N LEU A 62 -17.48 11.20 -2.51
CA LEU A 62 -16.57 10.08 -2.25
C LEU A 62 -17.19 8.71 -2.62
N LEU A 63 -18.51 8.63 -2.81
CA LEU A 63 -19.17 7.43 -3.35
C LEU A 63 -18.79 7.16 -4.83
N LEU A 64 -18.18 8.13 -5.52
CA LEU A 64 -17.59 7.89 -6.84
C LEU A 64 -16.44 6.85 -6.77
N ILE A 65 -15.77 6.70 -5.63
CA ILE A 65 -14.68 5.73 -5.47
C ILE A 65 -15.18 4.28 -5.66
N PRO A 66 -16.17 3.78 -4.89
CA PRO A 66 -16.72 2.45 -5.11
C PRO A 66 -17.41 2.29 -6.47
N CYS A 67 -17.94 3.36 -7.08
CA CYS A 67 -18.45 3.30 -8.45
C CYS A 67 -17.36 2.89 -9.46
N GLY A 68 -16.10 3.27 -9.24
CA GLY A 68 -14.98 2.84 -10.08
C GLY A 68 -14.74 1.33 -10.02
N LEU A 69 -14.81 0.75 -8.81
CA LEU A 69 -14.75 -0.71 -8.65
C LEU A 69 -15.92 -1.41 -9.34
N ILE A 70 -17.13 -0.90 -9.13
CA ILE A 70 -18.35 -1.49 -9.72
C ILE A 70 -18.27 -1.45 -11.24
N ALA A 71 -17.80 -0.35 -11.83
CA ALA A 71 -17.60 -0.24 -13.27
C ALA A 71 -16.63 -1.32 -13.81
N TYR A 72 -15.54 -1.60 -13.08
CA TYR A 72 -14.63 -2.69 -13.43
C TYR A 72 -15.28 -4.07 -13.28
N MET A 73 -16.04 -4.31 -12.22
CA MET A 73 -16.78 -5.56 -12.02
C MET A 73 -17.85 -5.79 -13.11
N VAL A 74 -18.54 -4.74 -13.55
CA VAL A 74 -19.50 -4.78 -14.66
C VAL A 74 -18.79 -5.13 -15.96
N PHE A 75 -17.63 -4.54 -16.23
CA PHE A 75 -16.80 -4.90 -17.38
C PHE A 75 -16.41 -6.39 -17.36
N LEU A 76 -15.98 -6.90 -16.19
CA LEU A 76 -15.64 -8.31 -16.03
C LEU A 76 -16.84 -9.24 -16.20
N ALA A 77 -18.01 -8.85 -15.66
CA ALA A 77 -19.25 -9.59 -15.86
C ALA A 77 -19.62 -9.65 -17.34
N TRP A 78 -19.52 -8.53 -18.07
CA TRP A 78 -19.85 -8.47 -19.49
C TRP A 78 -18.91 -9.30 -20.36
N LYS A 79 -17.60 -9.26 -20.10
CA LYS A 79 -16.59 -9.90 -20.96
C LYS A 79 -16.28 -11.35 -20.58
N PHE A 80 -16.34 -11.68 -19.29
CA PHE A 80 -15.87 -12.96 -18.75
C PHE A 80 -16.95 -13.72 -17.96
N ASN A 81 -18.18 -13.18 -17.87
CA ASN A 81 -19.29 -13.73 -17.06
C ASN A 81 -18.91 -13.92 -15.57
N GLU A 82 -17.90 -13.19 -15.09
CA GLU A 82 -17.32 -13.38 -13.77
C GLU A 82 -16.93 -12.02 -13.14
N PRO A 83 -17.83 -11.33 -12.41
CA PRO A 83 -17.57 -9.99 -11.86
C PRO A 83 -16.40 -9.94 -10.86
N LEU A 84 -16.11 -11.06 -10.21
CA LEU A 84 -15.03 -11.21 -9.22
C LEU A 84 -13.81 -11.97 -9.77
N ALA A 85 -13.63 -12.01 -11.09
CA ALA A 85 -12.50 -12.70 -11.72
C ALA A 85 -11.14 -12.28 -11.14
N PHE A 86 -10.97 -10.99 -10.81
CA PHE A 86 -9.72 -10.46 -10.21
C PHE A 86 -9.42 -11.00 -8.81
N VAL A 87 -10.42 -11.50 -8.08
CA VAL A 87 -10.24 -12.18 -6.79
C VAL A 87 -9.90 -13.65 -7.03
N LYS A 88 -10.71 -14.34 -7.84
CA LYS A 88 -10.54 -15.77 -8.14
C LYS A 88 -9.18 -16.08 -8.75
N ILE A 89 -8.67 -15.20 -9.62
CA ILE A 89 -7.37 -15.41 -10.25
C ILE A 89 -6.22 -15.46 -9.24
N GLN A 90 -6.35 -14.85 -8.04
CA GLN A 90 -5.29 -14.88 -7.02
C GLN A 90 -4.97 -16.31 -6.56
N ASP A 91 -5.94 -17.23 -6.58
CA ASP A 91 -5.74 -18.62 -6.18
C ASP A 91 -4.76 -19.35 -7.11
N LEU A 92 -4.75 -19.00 -8.40
CA LEU A 92 -3.78 -19.53 -9.37
C LEU A 92 -2.35 -19.07 -9.11
N TRP A 93 -2.17 -17.97 -8.37
CA TRP A 93 -0.87 -17.43 -7.97
C TRP A 93 -0.45 -17.90 -6.57
N GLY A 94 -1.08 -18.95 -6.02
CA GLY A 94 -0.75 -19.47 -4.69
C GLY A 94 -1.10 -18.52 -3.55
N ARG A 95 -2.00 -17.55 -3.77
CA ARG A 95 -2.47 -16.57 -2.78
C ARG A 95 -3.82 -16.94 -2.17
N ASN A 96 -4.05 -18.23 -2.05
CA ASN A 96 -5.28 -18.83 -1.52
C ASN A 96 -5.29 -18.88 0.02
N GLU A 97 -4.12 -18.78 0.66
CA GLU A 97 -4.05 -18.78 2.11
C GLU A 97 -4.59 -17.46 2.69
N ARG A 98 -5.51 -17.58 3.65
CA ARG A 98 -6.07 -16.48 4.42
C ARG A 98 -5.46 -16.53 5.81
N VAL A 99 -4.29 -15.92 5.97
CA VAL A 99 -3.54 -15.97 7.23
C VAL A 99 -3.47 -14.58 7.86
N PHE A 100 -3.34 -14.53 9.18
CA PHE A 100 -3.07 -13.27 9.86
C PHE A 100 -1.73 -12.67 9.35
N PRO A 101 -1.68 -11.40 8.89
CA PRO A 101 -0.52 -10.81 8.22
C PRO A 101 0.84 -10.95 8.92
N LEU A 102 0.87 -10.90 10.26
CA LEU A 102 2.12 -11.04 11.01
C LEU A 102 2.64 -12.49 11.02
N ILE A 103 1.75 -13.49 10.91
CA ILE A 103 2.17 -14.90 10.83
C ILE A 103 2.96 -15.13 9.53
N THR A 104 2.54 -14.53 8.42
CA THR A 104 3.28 -14.56 7.15
C THR A 104 4.71 -14.06 7.33
N LEU A 105 4.91 -12.91 7.97
CA LEU A 105 6.26 -12.40 8.25
C LEU A 105 7.06 -13.35 9.14
N ILE A 106 6.46 -13.86 10.22
CA ILE A 106 7.13 -14.78 11.15
C ILE A 106 7.56 -16.07 10.44
N ASN A 107 6.68 -16.66 9.63
CA ASN A 107 6.94 -17.90 8.90
C ASN A 107 8.06 -17.70 7.88
N TYR A 108 8.03 -16.59 7.12
CA TYR A 108 9.09 -16.30 6.18
C TYR A 108 10.43 -16.09 6.90
N TRP A 109 10.49 -15.28 7.96
CA TRP A 109 11.71 -15.08 8.75
C TRP A 109 12.29 -16.38 9.31
N LYS A 110 11.46 -17.32 9.74
CA LYS A 110 11.90 -18.65 10.24
C LYS A 110 12.47 -19.54 9.13
N ASN A 111 11.93 -19.44 7.93
CA ASN A 111 12.29 -20.30 6.81
C ASN A 111 13.37 -19.71 5.90
N ILE A 112 13.91 -18.52 6.22
CA ILE A 112 15.01 -17.92 5.46
C ILE A 112 16.26 -18.77 5.64
N ASN A 113 16.82 -19.24 4.52
CA ASN A 113 18.14 -19.83 4.54
C ASN A 113 19.19 -18.71 4.50
N PHE A 114 19.98 -18.56 5.56
CA PHE A 114 21.01 -17.52 5.65
C PHE A 114 22.31 -17.86 4.88
N MET A 115 22.39 -19.03 4.24
CA MET A 115 23.48 -19.35 3.32
C MET A 115 23.31 -18.62 1.99
N PHE A 116 23.75 -17.36 1.94
CA PHE A 116 23.81 -16.55 0.71
C PHE A 116 25.14 -16.78 -0.04
N PRO A 117 25.19 -16.77 -1.39
CA PRO A 117 24.10 -16.69 -2.38
C PRO A 117 24.05 -17.97 -3.24
N LYS A 118 23.16 -18.92 -2.93
CA LYS A 118 22.93 -20.08 -3.83
C LYS A 118 21.61 -20.00 -4.59
N ASP A 119 20.55 -19.45 -3.99
CA ASP A 119 19.22 -19.38 -4.60
C ASP A 119 18.72 -17.94 -4.74
N ALA A 120 18.50 -17.50 -5.98
CA ALA A 120 17.93 -16.19 -6.29
C ALA A 120 16.55 -15.98 -5.64
N ASN A 121 15.72 -17.03 -5.60
CA ASN A 121 14.39 -16.99 -4.99
C ASN A 121 14.47 -16.72 -3.48
N ASN A 122 15.43 -17.32 -2.79
CA ASN A 122 15.65 -17.09 -1.37
C ASN A 122 16.14 -15.66 -1.10
N ALA A 123 16.98 -15.11 -1.98
CA ALA A 123 17.42 -13.72 -1.89
C ALA A 123 16.27 -12.72 -2.08
N VAL A 124 15.42 -12.94 -3.09
CA VAL A 124 14.23 -12.10 -3.33
C VAL A 124 13.22 -12.23 -2.19
N GLY A 125 12.99 -13.45 -1.68
CA GLY A 125 12.15 -13.70 -0.51
C GLY A 125 12.64 -12.99 0.75
N PHE A 126 13.96 -13.01 0.99
CA PHE A 126 14.58 -12.26 2.08
C PHE A 126 14.35 -10.76 1.93
N LEU A 127 14.63 -10.18 0.75
CA LEU A 127 14.43 -8.75 0.51
C LEU A 127 12.96 -8.35 0.69
N ASN A 128 12.02 -9.11 0.13
CA ASN A 128 10.60 -8.89 0.30
C ASN A 128 10.21 -8.89 1.80
N THR A 129 10.68 -9.88 2.56
CA THR A 129 10.37 -10.00 4.00
C THR A 129 11.02 -8.88 4.82
N PHE A 130 12.26 -8.51 4.49
CA PHE A 130 13.00 -7.42 5.13
C PHE A 130 12.30 -6.08 4.90
N PHE A 131 12.02 -5.72 3.64
CA PHE A 131 11.32 -4.46 3.33
C PHE A 131 9.93 -4.42 3.93
N SER A 132 9.24 -5.56 3.99
CA SER A 132 7.94 -5.65 4.67
C SER A 132 8.02 -5.32 6.14
N SER A 133 8.98 -5.92 6.83
CA SER A 133 9.21 -5.67 8.25
C SER A 133 9.67 -4.23 8.50
N PHE A 134 10.52 -3.69 7.62
CA PHE A 134 11.00 -2.32 7.69
C PHE A 134 9.88 -1.28 7.52
N PHE A 135 9.04 -1.43 6.49
CA PHE A 135 7.90 -0.53 6.24
C PHE A 135 6.85 -0.63 7.34
N LEU A 136 6.58 -1.83 7.85
CA LEU A 136 5.73 -2.05 9.02
C LEU A 136 6.29 -1.33 10.25
N GLY A 137 7.60 -1.46 10.51
CA GLY A 137 8.28 -0.79 11.62
C GLY A 137 8.17 0.73 11.55
N ILE A 138 8.37 1.32 10.36
CA ILE A 138 8.18 2.76 10.13
C ILE A 138 6.74 3.18 10.42
N LEU A 139 5.75 2.40 9.94
CA LEU A 139 4.35 2.69 10.17
C LEU A 139 4.01 2.66 11.67
N LEU A 140 4.44 1.63 12.39
CA LEU A 140 4.20 1.50 13.84
C LEU A 140 4.86 2.65 14.62
N PHE A 141 6.10 3.01 14.28
CA PHE A 141 6.79 4.14 14.90
C PHE A 141 6.09 5.48 14.59
N SER A 142 5.53 5.63 13.39
CA SER A 142 4.73 6.79 13.00
C SER A 142 3.43 6.92 13.81
N ILE A 143 2.77 5.82 14.19
CA ILE A 143 1.56 5.88 15.03
C ILE A 143 1.88 6.54 16.38
N ILE A 144 3.06 6.31 16.93
CA ILE A 144 3.51 6.92 18.20
C ILE A 144 3.82 8.41 18.02
N LYS A 145 4.51 8.77 16.93
CA LYS A 145 4.92 10.16 16.66
C LYS A 145 3.81 11.03 16.05
N LYS A 146 2.70 10.42 15.62
CA LYS A 146 1.51 11.03 14.97
C LYS A 146 1.82 12.14 13.95
N PRO A 147 2.72 11.94 12.97
CA PRO A 147 3.00 12.98 11.97
C PRO A 147 1.90 13.10 10.90
N LEU A 148 0.94 12.16 10.83
CA LEU A 148 -0.02 12.05 9.73
C LEU A 148 -1.48 12.07 10.18
N ASN A 149 -2.35 12.46 9.25
CA ASN A 149 -3.79 12.28 9.35
C ASN A 149 -4.18 10.80 9.39
N ILE A 150 -5.32 10.50 10.02
CA ILE A 150 -5.78 9.12 10.25
C ILE A 150 -6.03 8.37 8.93
N SER A 151 -6.59 9.02 7.90
CA SER A 151 -6.77 8.38 6.59
C SER A 151 -5.45 7.89 5.99
N LEU A 152 -4.37 8.67 6.11
CA LEU A 152 -3.06 8.28 5.59
C LEU A 152 -2.48 7.08 6.36
N LEU A 153 -2.67 7.03 7.68
CA LEU A 153 -2.26 5.90 8.52
C LEU A 153 -3.05 4.64 8.17
N ILE A 154 -4.38 4.75 8.02
CA ILE A 154 -5.25 3.63 7.65
C ILE A 154 -4.90 3.11 6.26
N PHE A 155 -4.67 4.00 5.30
CA PHE A 155 -4.27 3.61 3.96
C PHE A 155 -2.93 2.88 3.95
N ALA A 156 -1.93 3.39 4.67
CA ALA A 156 -0.63 2.72 4.79
C ALA A 156 -0.76 1.36 5.49
N PHE A 157 -1.55 1.28 6.56
CA PHE A 157 -1.81 0.05 7.29
C PHE A 157 -2.45 -1.01 6.40
N LEU A 158 -3.59 -0.70 5.79
CA LEU A 158 -4.31 -1.64 4.92
C LEU A 158 -3.50 -2.02 3.68
N SER A 159 -2.70 -1.10 3.13
CA SER A 159 -1.85 -1.38 1.96
C SER A 159 -0.69 -2.33 2.27
N ILE A 160 -0.25 -2.43 3.53
CA ILE A 160 0.73 -3.43 3.98
C ILE A 160 0.03 -4.74 4.37
N PHE A 161 -1.06 -4.64 5.15
CA PHE A 161 -1.70 -5.81 5.75
C PHE A 161 -2.48 -6.66 4.73
N LEU A 162 -3.13 -6.04 3.74
CA LEU A 162 -3.95 -6.77 2.78
C LEU A 162 -3.11 -7.71 1.89
N PRO A 163 -1.96 -7.30 1.32
CA PRO A 163 -1.10 -8.24 0.62
C PRO A 163 -0.53 -9.32 1.55
N LEU A 164 -0.18 -8.98 2.80
CA LEU A 164 0.42 -9.95 3.73
C LEU A 164 -0.58 -11.02 4.17
N SER A 165 -1.89 -10.71 4.14
CA SER A 165 -2.93 -11.69 4.47
C SER A 165 -3.05 -12.83 3.45
N THR A 166 -2.34 -12.75 2.32
CA THR A 166 -2.34 -13.78 1.27
C THR A 166 -1.41 -14.97 1.58
N GLY A 167 -0.69 -14.93 2.70
CA GLY A 167 0.20 -16.02 3.12
C GLY A 167 1.62 -15.93 2.55
N ILE A 168 1.86 -15.10 1.53
CA ILE A 168 3.17 -14.97 0.86
C ILE A 168 3.72 -13.55 0.87
N THR A 169 5.06 -13.42 0.82
CA THR A 169 5.75 -12.11 0.76
C THR A 169 6.13 -11.68 -0.66
N GLU A 170 5.77 -12.46 -1.67
CA GLU A 170 6.02 -12.11 -3.06
C GLU A 170 5.38 -10.76 -3.43
N SER A 171 6.07 -9.98 -4.28
CA SER A 171 5.68 -8.63 -4.69
C SER A 171 5.64 -7.56 -3.61
N MET A 172 6.02 -7.85 -2.37
CA MET A 172 5.94 -6.88 -1.27
C MET A 172 6.75 -5.61 -1.52
N MET A 173 7.98 -5.74 -2.04
CA MET A 173 8.81 -4.59 -2.41
C MET A 173 8.05 -3.66 -3.37
N ARG A 174 7.41 -4.21 -4.40
CA ARG A 174 6.62 -3.45 -5.38
C ARG A 174 5.38 -2.80 -4.75
N TYR A 175 4.67 -3.51 -3.88
CA TYR A 175 3.50 -2.95 -3.20
C TYR A 175 3.89 -1.78 -2.29
N MET A 176 5.00 -1.91 -1.56
CA MET A 176 5.51 -0.91 -0.63
C MET A 176 5.94 0.38 -1.30
N MET A 177 6.50 0.31 -2.51
CA MET A 177 6.83 1.49 -3.30
C MET A 177 5.61 2.38 -3.60
N THR A 178 4.40 1.82 -3.58
CA THR A 178 3.17 2.59 -3.83
C THR A 178 2.58 3.26 -2.58
N ILE A 179 3.10 2.95 -1.39
CA ILE A 179 2.60 3.43 -0.10
C ILE A 179 3.20 4.81 0.19
N PHE A 180 2.73 5.79 -0.59
CA PHE A 180 3.22 7.18 -0.53
C PHE A 180 3.26 7.81 0.89
N PRO A 181 2.36 7.49 1.86
CA PRO A 181 2.43 8.11 3.18
C PRO A 181 3.70 7.77 3.96
N ILE A 182 4.30 6.61 3.71
CA ILE A 182 5.56 6.21 4.36
C ILE A 182 6.71 7.12 3.92
N PHE A 183 6.73 7.53 2.66
CA PHE A 183 7.70 8.49 2.15
C PHE A 183 7.48 9.89 2.73
N ILE A 184 6.23 10.29 3.01
CA ILE A 184 5.93 11.54 3.73
C ILE A 184 6.50 11.49 5.15
N ILE A 185 6.33 10.35 5.85
CA ILE A 185 6.87 10.15 7.21
C ILE A 185 8.40 10.26 7.21
N LEU A 186 9.07 9.56 6.29
CA LEU A 186 10.52 9.59 6.18
C LEU A 186 11.03 10.99 5.86
N GLY A 187 10.38 11.71 4.95
CA GLY A 187 10.69 13.10 4.64
C GLY A 187 10.51 14.05 5.82
N TYR A 188 9.44 13.87 6.60
CA TYR A 188 9.21 14.66 7.81
C TYR A 188 10.28 14.40 8.89
N TRP A 189 10.71 13.16 9.09
CA TRP A 189 11.77 12.84 10.04
C TRP A 189 13.16 13.28 9.56
N SER A 190 13.42 13.21 8.26
CA SER A 190 14.71 13.62 7.69
C SER A 190 14.97 15.12 7.80
N GLN A 191 13.93 15.96 7.84
CA GLN A 191 14.07 17.41 8.04
C GLN A 191 14.80 17.77 9.34
N LYS A 192 14.73 16.92 10.37
CA LYS A 192 15.29 17.21 11.70
C LYS A 192 16.74 16.76 11.86
N ASN A 193 17.27 15.92 10.96
CA ASN A 193 18.60 15.36 11.09
C ASN A 193 19.25 15.14 9.71
N ARG A 194 20.25 15.98 9.39
CA ARG A 194 21.00 15.92 8.12
C ARG A 194 21.67 14.57 7.87
N TYR A 195 22.13 13.90 8.93
CA TYR A 195 22.78 12.60 8.81
C TYR A 195 21.76 11.51 8.47
N PHE A 196 20.56 11.60 9.05
CA PHE A 196 19.47 10.69 8.70
C PHE A 196 19.00 10.91 7.26
N TYR A 197 18.93 12.17 6.81
CA TYR A 197 18.67 12.47 5.40
C TYR A 197 19.75 11.88 4.46
N GLY A 198 21.03 12.10 4.77
CA GLY A 198 22.13 11.53 4.00
C GLY A 198 22.13 9.99 3.98
N PHE A 199 21.81 9.37 5.12
CA PHE A 199 21.63 7.92 5.22
C PHE A 199 20.49 7.42 4.33
N LEU A 200 19.32 8.07 4.36
CA LEU A 200 18.19 7.69 3.50
C LEU A 200 18.53 7.82 2.02
N LEU A 201 19.17 8.92 1.62
CA LEU A 201 19.63 9.12 0.24
C LEU A 201 20.59 8.02 -0.19
N PHE A 202 21.61 7.73 0.63
CA PHE A 202 22.55 6.65 0.36
C PHE A 202 21.83 5.31 0.27
N PHE A 203 20.99 4.98 1.25
CA PHE A 203 20.24 3.73 1.32
C PHE A 203 19.36 3.51 0.08
N PHE A 204 18.53 4.48 -0.28
CA PHE A 204 17.66 4.38 -1.46
C PHE A 204 18.44 4.33 -2.77
N THR A 205 19.50 5.14 -2.91
CA THR A 205 20.32 5.15 -4.13
C THR A 205 21.08 3.84 -4.28
N TYR A 206 21.66 3.32 -3.19
CA TYR A 206 22.36 2.05 -3.17
C TYR A 206 21.45 0.88 -3.57
N PHE A 207 20.27 0.79 -2.96
CA PHE A 207 19.29 -0.25 -3.33
C PHE A 207 18.77 -0.09 -4.75
N LEU A 208 18.50 1.13 -5.19
CA LEU A 208 18.09 1.39 -6.58
C LEU A 208 19.16 0.91 -7.56
N SER A 209 20.44 1.18 -7.29
CA SER A 209 21.56 0.72 -8.12
C SER A 209 21.65 -0.81 -8.16
N ILE A 210 21.50 -1.50 -7.01
CA ILE A 210 21.49 -2.97 -6.97
C ILE A 210 20.33 -3.53 -7.79
N LEU A 211 19.11 -3.01 -7.58
CA LEU A 211 17.92 -3.49 -8.29
C LEU A 211 18.02 -3.19 -9.79
N PHE A 212 18.63 -2.08 -10.17
CA PHE A 212 18.89 -1.73 -11.57
C PHE A 212 19.89 -2.70 -12.21
N LEU A 213 20.99 -3.02 -11.55
CA LEU A 213 21.96 -4.01 -12.03
C LEU A 213 21.35 -5.42 -12.11
N TRP A 214 20.54 -5.80 -11.12
CA TRP A 214 19.81 -7.06 -11.13
C TRP A 214 18.87 -7.16 -12.33
N TYR A 215 18.08 -6.11 -12.57
CA TYR A 215 17.21 -6.01 -13.73
C TYR A 215 17.98 -6.03 -15.06
N GLY A 216 19.11 -5.32 -15.15
CA GLY A 216 20.00 -5.33 -16.32
C GLY A 216 20.59 -6.71 -16.63
N ASN A 217 20.72 -7.57 -15.63
CA ASN A 217 21.14 -8.98 -15.76
C ASN A 217 19.96 -9.95 -15.90
N TRP A 218 18.80 -9.49 -16.38
CA TRP A 218 17.57 -10.29 -16.57
C TRP A 218 17.00 -10.88 -15.26
N GLY A 219 17.40 -10.34 -14.11
CA GLY A 219 16.82 -10.68 -12.84
C GLY A 219 15.46 -9.99 -12.65
N TRP A 220 14.41 -10.79 -12.44
CA TRP A 220 13.07 -10.27 -12.16
C TRP A 220 12.89 -10.03 -10.67
N ILE A 221 12.24 -8.92 -10.31
CA ILE A 221 11.83 -8.61 -8.95
C ILE A 221 10.32 -8.82 -8.91
N THR A 222 9.89 -10.03 -8.58
CA THR A 222 8.46 -10.38 -8.46
C THR A 222 7.94 -10.30 -7.05
#